data_AF-A0A7C9EXS1-F1
#
_entry.id   AF-A0A7C9EXS1-F1
#
_cell.length_a   1.000
_cell.length_b   1.000
_cell.length_c   1.000
_cell.angle_alpha   90.00
_cell.angle_beta   90.00
_cell.angle_gamma   90.00
#
_symmetry.space_group_name_H-M   'P 1'
#
loop_
_entity.id
_entity.type
_entity.pdbx_description
1 polymer ?
#
loop_
_entity_poly.entity_id
_entity_poly.type
_entity_poly.pdbx_seq_one_letter_code
_entity_poly.pdbx_strand_id
1 'polypeptide(L)'
;LFAREFMSFYQEDEFYDEVLLKFAKLDFNVLQKQHQWELSIISRWWKSIDVAVNFPFSRDRISECYFWMVGVYYEPQYALGRKFVTKIIALTTILDDLFDNVHGIQSK
;
A
#
# COMPACT_ATOMS: atom_id res chain seq x y z
N LEU A 1 -10.08 2.28 4.76
CA LEU A 1 -10.09 1.21 5.79
C LEU A 1 -11.50 0.92 6.28
N PHE A 2 -12.26 1.91 6.75
CA PHE A 2 -13.61 1.72 7.30
C PHE A 2 -14.73 1.49 6.27
N ALA A 3 -14.53 1.91 5.02
CA ALA A 3 -15.59 1.92 4.00
C ALA A 3 -16.28 0.55 3.81
N ARG A 4 -15.53 -0.55 3.81
CA ARG A 4 -16.10 -1.90 3.64
C ARG A 4 -16.99 -2.30 4.81
N GLU A 5 -16.53 -2.08 6.04
CA GLU A 5 -17.30 -2.41 7.24
C GLU A 5 -18.54 -1.53 7.34
N PHE A 6 -18.41 -0.24 7.05
CA PHE A 6 -19.52 0.68 7.04
C PHE A 6 -20.57 0.33 5.98
N MET A 7 -20.17 -0.09 4.78
CA MET A 7 -21.12 -0.57 3.77
C MET A 7 -21.90 -1.81 4.21
N SER A 8 -21.25 -2.75 4.92
CA SER A 8 -21.94 -3.92 5.48
C SER A 8 -22.94 -3.50 6.55
N PHE A 9 -22.54 -2.63 7.46
CA PHE A 9 -23.42 -2.09 8.50
C PHE A 9 -24.59 -1.29 7.91
N TYR A 10 -24.33 -0.41 6.94
CA TYR A 10 -25.34 0.43 6.30
C TYR A 10 -26.39 -0.41 5.56
N GLN A 11 -26.02 -1.59 5.03
CA GLN A 11 -26.96 -2.51 4.39
C GLN A 11 -27.95 -3.13 5.38
N GLU A 12 -27.64 -3.17 6.68
CA GLU A 12 -28.51 -3.72 7.73
C GLU A 12 -29.49 -2.68 8.30
N ASP A 13 -29.31 -1.39 7.98
CA ASP A 13 -30.20 -0.31 8.41
C ASP A 13 -31.59 -0.43 7.73
N GLU A 14 -32.67 -0.21 8.47
CA GLU A 14 -34.04 -0.33 7.95
C GLU A 14 -34.35 0.71 6.85
N PHE A 15 -33.67 1.85 6.85
CA PHE A 15 -33.91 2.99 5.97
C PHE A 15 -32.75 3.28 5.03
N TYR A 16 -31.92 2.28 4.71
CA TYR A 16 -30.80 2.48 3.79
C TYR A 16 -31.28 2.79 2.36
N ASP A 17 -30.52 3.64 1.67
CA ASP A 17 -30.74 3.95 0.27
C ASP A 17 -30.00 2.94 -0.62
N GLU A 18 -30.75 2.15 -1.39
CA GLU A 18 -30.22 1.12 -2.27
C GLU A 18 -29.30 1.69 -3.37
N VAL A 19 -29.65 2.86 -3.91
CA VAL A 19 -28.88 3.52 -4.97
C VAL A 19 -27.54 4.00 -4.41
N LEU A 20 -27.55 4.59 -3.21
CA LEU A 20 -26.34 5.03 -2.51
C LEU A 20 -25.44 3.84 -2.18
N LEU A 21 -25.97 2.75 -1.62
CA LEU A 21 -25.19 1.56 -1.28
C LEU A 21 -24.57 0.93 -2.53
N LYS A 22 -25.32 0.85 -3.63
CA LYS A 22 -24.83 0.32 -4.90
C LYS A 22 -23.72 1.20 -5.47
N PHE A 23 -23.88 2.52 -5.41
CA PHE A 23 -22.85 3.47 -5.82
C PHE A 23 -21.58 3.32 -4.99
N ALA A 24 -21.69 3.28 -3.66
CA ALA A 24 -20.55 3.12 -2.75
C ALA A 24 -19.77 1.82 -3.01
N LYS A 25 -20.48 0.70 -3.24
CA LYS A 25 -19.85 -0.58 -3.58
C LYS A 25 -19.12 -0.53 -4.92
N LEU A 26 -19.70 0.13 -5.93
CA LEU A 26 -19.09 0.27 -7.25
C LEU A 26 -17.82 1.13 -7.18
N ASP A 27 -17.91 2.29 -6.54
CA ASP A 27 -16.77 3.20 -6.35
C ASP A 27 -15.62 2.53 -5.59
N PHE A 28 -15.94 1.83 -4.49
CA PHE A 28 -14.96 1.07 -3.71
C PHE A 28 -14.24 0.01 -4.57
N ASN A 29 -14.98 -0.73 -5.40
CA ASN A 29 -14.40 -1.75 -6.27
C ASN A 29 -13.49 -1.15 -7.35
N VAL A 30 -13.88 0.00 -7.94
CA VAL A 30 -13.07 0.73 -8.92
C VAL A 30 -11.76 1.20 -8.29
N LEU A 31 -11.81 1.84 -7.11
CA LEU A 31 -10.62 2.27 -6.38
C LEU A 31 -9.74 1.09 -5.98
N GLN A 32 -10.32 0.00 -5.50
CA GLN A 32 -9.56 -1.20 -5.16
C GLN A 32 -8.82 -1.78 -6.37
N LYS A 33 -9.46 -1.80 -7.55
CA LYS A 33 -8.81 -2.24 -8.80
C LYS A 33 -7.66 -1.33 -9.21
N GLN A 34 -7.83 -0.02 -9.08
CA GLN A 34 -6.75 0.93 -9.31
C GLN A 34 -5.57 0.67 -8.37
N HIS A 35 -5.83 0.49 -7.07
CA HIS A 35 -4.76 0.21 -6.10
C HIS A 35 -4.05 -1.12 -6.36
N GLN A 36 -4.76 -2.16 -6.79
CA GLN A 36 -4.16 -3.44 -7.19
C GLN A 36 -3.24 -3.28 -8.41
N TRP A 37 -3.66 -2.46 -9.38
CA TRP A 37 -2.85 -2.17 -10.56
C TRP A 37 -1.59 -1.36 -10.20
N GLU A 38 -1.71 -0.33 -9.36
CA GLU A 38 -0.57 0.42 -8.83
C GLU A 38 0.41 -0.50 -8.10
N LEU A 39 -0.09 -1.36 -7.21
CA LEU A 39 0.73 -2.33 -6.49
C LEU A 39 1.42 -3.31 -7.44
N SER A 40 0.75 -3.79 -8.49
CA SER A 40 1.39 -4.65 -9.51
C SER A 40 2.58 -3.98 -10.20
N ILE A 41 2.47 -2.68 -10.50
CA ILE A 41 3.58 -1.90 -11.08
C ILE A 41 4.74 -1.80 -10.09
N ILE A 42 4.42 -1.46 -8.84
CA ILE A 42 5.42 -1.29 -7.78
C ILE A 42 6.12 -2.63 -7.50
N SER A 43 5.37 -3.73 -7.38
CA SER A 43 5.93 -5.06 -7.15
C SER A 43 6.82 -5.53 -8.30
N ARG A 44 6.47 -5.22 -9.56
CA ARG A 44 7.35 -5.52 -10.71
C ARG A 44 8.65 -4.71 -10.65
N TRP A 45 8.55 -3.42 -10.32
CA TRP A 45 9.71 -2.57 -10.11
C TRP A 45 10.58 -3.09 -8.96
N TRP A 46 9.98 -3.48 -7.84
CA TRP A 46 10.70 -4.02 -6.68
C TRP A 46 11.43 -5.31 -7.02
N LYS A 47 10.78 -6.23 -7.74
CA LYS A 47 11.41 -7.45 -8.27
C LYS A 47 12.57 -7.14 -9.22
N SER A 48 12.49 -6.08 -10.03
CA SER A 48 13.57 -5.71 -10.95
C SER A 48 14.83 -5.20 -10.25
N ILE A 49 14.72 -4.79 -8.98
CA ILE A 49 15.87 -4.42 -8.13
C ILE A 49 16.51 -5.67 -7.52
N ASP A 50 15.80 -6.81 -7.53
CA ASP A 50 16.26 -8.08 -6.94
C ASP A 50 16.79 -7.92 -5.51
N VAL A 51 15.98 -7.29 -4.66
CA VAL A 51 16.37 -6.91 -3.30
C VAL A 51 16.79 -8.11 -2.46
N ALA A 52 16.16 -9.27 -2.65
CA ALA A 52 16.53 -10.49 -1.94
C ALA A 52 17.97 -10.94 -2.25
N VAL A 53 18.45 -10.72 -3.48
CA VAL A 53 19.81 -11.07 -3.90
C VAL A 53 20.79 -9.96 -3.55
N ASN A 54 20.44 -8.70 -3.84
CA ASN A 54 21.33 -7.55 -3.68
C ASN A 54 21.44 -7.07 -2.23
N PHE A 55 20.39 -7.28 -1.42
CA PHE A 55 20.27 -6.84 -0.04
C PHE A 55 19.63 -7.95 0.81
N PRO A 56 20.31 -9.09 1.02
CA PRO A 56 19.75 -10.26 1.71
C PRO A 56 19.38 -10.00 3.18
N PHE A 57 19.85 -8.87 3.72
CA PHE A 57 19.56 -8.40 5.07
C PHE A 57 18.29 -7.54 5.15
N SER A 58 17.74 -7.08 4.02
CA SER A 58 16.57 -6.20 3.98
C SER A 58 15.27 -7.00 3.94
N ARG A 59 14.25 -6.52 4.65
CA ARG A 59 12.93 -7.18 4.74
C ARG A 59 12.07 -6.83 3.52
N ASP A 60 11.40 -7.82 2.93
CA ASP A 60 10.44 -7.56 1.83
C ASP A 60 9.13 -6.97 2.38
N ARG A 61 9.00 -5.64 2.32
CA ARG A 61 7.87 -4.88 2.89
C ARG A 61 7.14 -4.03 1.86
N ILE A 62 7.32 -4.29 0.57
CA ILE A 62 6.80 -3.39 -0.48
C ILE A 62 5.28 -3.23 -0.46
N SER A 63 4.55 -4.30 -0.12
CA SER A 63 3.10 -4.29 0.05
C SER A 63 2.66 -3.48 1.27
N GLU A 64 3.40 -3.57 2.38
CA GLU A 64 3.17 -2.78 3.60
C GLU A 64 3.40 -1.29 3.32
N CYS A 65 4.53 -0.93 2.70
CA CYS A 65 4.84 0.45 2.33
C CYS A 65 3.76 1.05 1.41
N TYR A 66 3.24 0.27 0.46
CA TYR A 66 2.13 0.71 -0.37
C TYR A 66 0.82 0.86 0.41
N PHE A 67 0.52 -0.09 1.30
CA PHE A 67 -0.67 -0.05 2.14
C PHE A 67 -0.71 1.19 3.04
N TRP A 68 0.42 1.57 3.62
CA TRP A 68 0.57 2.84 4.35
C TRP A 68 0.20 4.04 3.49
N MET A 69 0.67 4.10 2.24
CA MET A 69 0.37 5.21 1.34
C MET A 69 -1.10 5.28 0.92
N VAL A 70 -1.76 4.12 0.73
CA VAL A 70 -3.21 4.08 0.50
C VAL A 70 -3.98 4.57 1.73
N GLY A 71 -3.48 4.31 2.94
CA GLY A 71 -4.07 4.82 4.18
C GLY A 71 -4.04 6.35 4.29
N VAL A 72 -2.98 6.99 3.80
CA VAL A 72 -2.81 8.45 3.84
C VAL A 72 -3.52 9.14 2.68
N TYR A 73 -3.37 8.63 1.46
CA TYR A 73 -3.92 9.21 0.23
C TYR A 73 -4.66 8.13 -0.56
N TYR A 74 -5.93 7.90 -0.28
CA TYR A 74 -6.70 6.85 -0.97
C TYR A 74 -7.30 7.34 -2.30
N GLU A 75 -7.44 8.64 -2.49
CA GLU A 75 -8.15 9.22 -3.62
C GLU A 75 -7.41 9.00 -4.95
N PRO A 76 -8.14 8.80 -6.07
CA PRO A 76 -7.54 8.33 -7.32
C PRO A 76 -6.53 9.31 -7.93
N GLN A 77 -6.70 10.62 -7.72
CA GLN A 77 -5.80 11.66 -8.22
C GLN A 77 -4.37 11.54 -7.68
N TYR A 78 -4.17 10.89 -6.52
CA TYR A 78 -2.86 10.74 -5.91
C TYR A 78 -2.10 9.49 -6.37
N ALA A 79 -2.57 8.80 -7.43
CA ALA A 79 -1.95 7.58 -7.97
C ALA A 79 -0.44 7.71 -8.24
N LEU A 80 -0.03 8.82 -8.86
CA LEU A 80 1.38 9.06 -9.16
C LEU A 80 2.18 9.28 -7.87
N GLY A 81 1.61 10.06 -6.93
CA GLY A 81 2.19 10.32 -5.62
C GLY A 81 2.39 9.04 -4.82
N ARG A 82 1.37 8.19 -4.70
CA ARG A 82 1.48 6.89 -4.03
C ARG A 82 2.60 6.04 -4.63
N LYS A 83 2.62 5.87 -5.96
CA LYS A 83 3.69 5.10 -6.62
C LYS A 83 5.08 5.66 -6.35
N PHE A 84 5.25 6.97 -6.37
CA PHE A 84 6.57 7.60 -6.16
C PHE A 84 7.02 7.50 -4.71
N VAL A 85 6.14 7.87 -3.77
CA VAL A 85 6.46 7.88 -2.34
C VAL A 85 6.68 6.44 -1.82
N THR A 86 5.89 5.45 -2.26
CA THR A 86 6.14 4.05 -1.89
C THR A 86 7.53 3.58 -2.30
N LYS A 87 8.02 3.97 -3.49
CA LYS A 87 9.39 3.64 -3.92
C LYS A 87 10.45 4.31 -3.05
N ILE A 88 10.24 5.57 -2.68
CA ILE A 88 11.14 6.29 -1.78
C ILE A 88 11.19 5.60 -0.42
N ILE A 89 10.03 5.30 0.18
CA ILE A 89 9.95 4.62 1.48
C ILE A 89 10.67 3.28 1.42
N ALA A 90 10.44 2.48 0.37
CA ALA A 90 11.08 1.17 0.21
C ALA A 90 12.61 1.27 0.13
N LEU A 91 13.15 2.27 -0.58
CA LEU A 91 14.59 2.52 -0.64
C LEU A 91 15.14 3.01 0.71
N THR A 92 14.41 3.89 1.40
CA THR A 92 14.79 4.33 2.75
C THR A 92 14.81 3.16 3.74
N THR A 93 13.87 2.21 3.65
CA THR A 93 13.88 1.00 4.48
C THR A 93 15.11 0.13 4.22
N ILE A 94 15.57 0.00 2.97
CA ILE A 94 16.84 -0.71 2.68
C ILE A 94 18.03 0.00 3.34
N LEU A 95 18.07 1.34 3.28
CA LEU A 95 19.14 2.12 3.90
C LEU A 95 19.11 1.99 5.42
N ASP A 96 17.94 2.07 6.03
CA ASP A 96 17.72 1.89 7.47
C ASP A 96 18.20 0.51 7.94
N ASP A 97 17.75 -0.56 7.26
CA ASP A 97 18.21 -1.93 7.53
C ASP A 97 19.74 -2.06 7.33
N LEU A 98 20.36 -1.35 6.37
CA LEU A 98 21.83 -1.35 6.20
C LEU A 98 22.54 -0.71 7.40
N PHE A 99 22.10 0.47 7.84
CA PHE A 99 22.70 1.17 8.97
C PHE A 99 22.53 0.39 10.27
N ASP A 100 21.35 -0.17 10.52
CA ASP A 100 21.09 -1.03 11.69
C ASP A 100 22.04 -2.24 11.73
N ASN A 101 22.28 -2.87 10.59
CA ASN A 101 23.22 -3.99 10.51
C ASN A 101 24.68 -3.54 10.74
N VAL A 102 25.12 -2.43 10.14
CA VAL A 102 26.49 -1.92 10.30
C VAL A 102 26.76 -1.49 11.75
N HIS A 103 25.80 -0.80 12.38
CA HIS A 103 25.93 -0.36 13.77
C HIS A 103 25.76 -1.50 14.78
N GLY A 104 24.96 -2.52 14.47
CA GLY A 104 24.86 -3.74 15.28
C GLY A 104 26.13 -4.61 15.26
N ILE A 105 26.94 -4.53 14.20
CA ILE A 105 28.24 -5.21 14.12
C ILE A 105 29.32 -4.48 14.93
N GLN A 106 29.23 -3.15 15.10
CA GLN A 106 30.21 -2.37 15.89
C GLN A 106 29.97 -2.43 17.41
N SER A 107 28.84 -2.98 17.87
CA SER A 107 28.53 -3.11 19.31
C SER A 107 28.73 -4.51 19.89
N LYS A 108 29.43 -5.41 19.18
CA LYS A 108 29.90 -6.72 19.65
C LYS A 108 31.42 -6.80 19.58
#